data_AF-A0A100XW59-F1
#
_entry.id   AF-A0A100XW59-F1
#
_cell.length_a   1.000
_cell.length_b   1.000
_cell.length_c   1.000
_cell.angle_alpha   90.00
_cell.angle_beta   90.00
_cell.angle_gamma   90.00
#
_symmetry.space_group_name_H-M   'P 1'
#
loop_
_entity.id
_entity.type
_entity.pdbx_description
1 polymer ?
#
loop_
_entity_poly.entity_id
_entity_poly.type
_entity_poly.pdbx_seq_one_letter_code
_entity_poly.pdbx_strand_id
1 'polypeptide(L)' 'IGVDVFEGEPADMMEKGVIAPVRVTKQAIKSASEAAIMILRIDDVIAASKLEKDKGGEGGSDFGGDLD' A
#
# COMPACT_ATOMS: atom_id res chain seq x y z
N ILE A 1 12.64 9.04 24.31
CA ILE A 1 13.74 9.50 23.43
C ILE A 1 13.31 9.38 21.98
N GLY A 2 13.35 10.49 21.25
CA GLY A 2 13.27 10.54 19.79
C GLY A 2 14.56 11.15 19.22
N VAL A 3 14.55 11.50 17.94
CA VAL A 3 15.68 12.14 17.25
C VAL A 3 15.31 13.60 17.00
N ASP A 4 16.16 14.52 17.46
CA ASP A 4 16.07 15.91 17.07
C ASP A 4 16.61 16.07 15.64
N VAL A 5 15.81 16.60 14.72
CA VAL A 5 16.20 16.74 13.31
C VAL A 5 17.06 17.97 13.02
N PHE A 6 17.14 18.92 13.95
CA PHE A 6 17.99 20.10 13.87
C PHE A 6 19.39 19.83 14.42
N GLU A 7 19.47 19.13 15.55
CA GLU A 7 20.74 18.80 16.23
C GLU A 7 21.30 17.43 15.79
N GLY A 8 20.45 16.53 15.28
CA GLY A 8 20.83 15.17 14.90
C GLY A 8 21.06 14.23 16.10
N GLU A 9 20.74 14.67 17.31
CA GLU A 9 21.01 13.96 18.56
C GLU A 9 19.74 13.37 19.20
N PRO A 10 19.87 12.35 20.07
CA PRO A 10 18.75 11.85 20.86
C PRO A 10 18.22 12.90 21.83
N ALA A 11 16.91 13.12 21.85
CA ALA A 11 16.28 14.07 22.76
C ALA A 11 14.93 13.60 23.28
N ASP A 12 14.42 14.22 24.35
CA ASP A 12 13.06 14.01 24.82
C ASP A 12 12.08 14.84 23.99
N MET A 13 11.28 14.17 23.18
CA MET A 13 10.31 14.82 22.29
C MET A 13 9.10 15.37 23.04
N MET A 14 8.77 14.81 24.21
CA MET A 14 7.67 15.31 25.05
C MET A 14 8.05 16.66 25.67
N GLU A 15 9.27 16.79 26.18
CA GLU A 15 9.79 18.06 26.72
C GLU A 15 9.92 19.12 25.62
N LYS A 16 10.30 18.73 24.40
CA LYS A 16 10.32 19.61 23.21
C LYS A 16 8.91 19.90 22.65
N GLY A 17 7.84 19.39 23.25
CA GLY A 17 6.45 19.64 22.84
C GLY A 17 6.05 18.97 21.51
N VAL A 18 6.86 18.04 21.01
CA VAL A 18 6.63 17.32 19.76
C VAL A 18 5.76 16.10 20.06
N ILE A 19 4.45 16.24 19.84
CA ILE A 19 3.45 15.20 20.11
C ILE A 19 2.73 14.77 18.84
N ALA A 20 2.38 13.48 18.77
CA ALA A 20 1.58 12.92 17.69
C ALA A 20 0.21 12.43 18.21
N PRO A 21 -0.88 12.59 17.44
CA PRO A 21 -2.17 12.04 17.83
C PRO A 21 -2.12 10.50 17.87
N VAL A 22 -2.65 9.91 18.95
CA VAL A 22 -2.66 8.44 19.16
C VAL A 22 -3.24 7.67 17.97
N ARG A 23 -4.27 8.23 17.32
CA ARG A 23 -4.92 7.63 16.15
C ARG A 23 -3.96 7.43 14.98
N VAL A 24 -3.03 8.36 14.75
CA VAL A 24 -2.11 8.32 13.61
C VAL A 24 -1.13 7.17 13.79
N THR A 25 -0.42 7.09 14.93
CA THR A 25 0.56 6.03 15.20
C THR A 25 -0.11 4.66 15.26
N LYS A 26 -1.29 4.55 15.90
CA LYS A 26 -2.04 3.30 15.97
C LYS A 26 -2.46 2.80 14.59
N GLN A 27 -2.99 3.69 13.75
CA GLN A 27 -3.39 3.31 12.40
C GLN A 27 -2.19 2.96 11.53
N ALA A 28 -1.09 3.71 11.62
CA ALA A 28 0.14 3.43 10.88
C ALA A 28 0.67 2.02 11.16
N ILE A 29 0.75 1.63 12.44
CA ILE A 29 1.19 0.28 12.83
C ILE A 29 0.21 -0.78 12.31
N LYS A 30 -1.10 -0.55 12.46
CA LYS A 30 -2.13 -1.48 12.00
C LYS A 30 -2.06 -1.70 10.48
N SER A 31 -2.04 -0.62 9.70
CA SER A 31 -2.01 -0.68 8.24
C SER A 31 -0.69 -1.25 7.72
N ALA A 32 0.45 -0.91 8.34
CA ALA A 32 1.73 -1.52 7.99
C ALA A 32 1.72 -3.03 8.23
N SER A 33 1.14 -3.47 9.35
CA SER A 33 1.01 -4.90 9.67
C SER A 33 0.10 -5.62 8.68
N GLU A 34 -1.07 -5.06 8.35
CA GLU A 34 -2.00 -5.61 7.37
C GLU A 34 -1.33 -5.73 5.98
N ALA A 35 -0.61 -4.69 5.55
CA ALA A 35 0.13 -4.72 4.29
C ALA A 35 1.26 -5.76 4.27
N ALA A 36 2.04 -5.85 5.35
CA ALA A 36 3.10 -6.86 5.47
C ALA A 36 2.50 -8.28 5.44
N ILE A 37 1.39 -8.50 6.14
CA ILE A 37 0.66 -9.77 6.14
C ILE A 37 0.14 -10.11 4.74
N MET A 38 -0.38 -9.12 3.98
CA MET A 38 -0.80 -9.34 2.59
C MET A 38 0.39 -9.81 1.75
N ILE A 39 1.53 -9.14 1.83
CA ILE A 39 2.74 -9.50 1.07
C ILE A 39 3.23 -10.90 1.44
N LEU A 40 3.31 -11.24 2.73
CA LEU A 40 3.78 -12.55 3.20
C LEU A 40 2.87 -13.72 2.82
N ARG A 41 1.60 -13.45 2.48
CA ARG A 41 0.63 -14.48 2.06
C ARG A 41 0.61 -14.69 0.55
N ILE A 42 1.29 -13.85 -0.22
CA ILE A 42 1.36 -14.02 -1.67
C ILE A 42 2.37 -15.13 -1.96
N ASP A 43 1.88 -16.25 -2.46
CA ASP A 43 2.73 -17.36 -2.88
C ASP A 43 3.31 -17.11 -4.28
N ASP A 44 2.46 -16.71 -5.24
CA ASP A 44 2.84 -16.42 -6.63
C ASP A 44 2.08 -15.21 -7.18
N VAL A 45 2.76 -14.44 -8.04
CA VAL A 45 2.14 -13.35 -8.82
C VAL A 45 2.15 -13.74 -10.30
N ILE A 46 0.98 -14.03 -10.86
CA ILE A 46 0.83 -14.27 -12.31
C ILE A 46 0.53 -12.94 -12.98
N ALA A 47 1.52 -12.36 -13.64
CA ALA A 47 1.34 -11.17 -14.46
C ALA A 47 0.87 -11.55 -15.85
N ALA A 48 -0.37 -11.18 -16.21
CA ALA A 48 -0.84 -11.31 -17.58
C ALA A 48 -0.21 -10.20 -18.45
N SER A 49 0.72 -10.55 -19.34
CA SER A 49 1.07 -9.70 -20.46
C SER A 49 -0.14 -9.63 -21.40
N LYS A 50 -0.46 -8.44 -21.95
CA LYS A 50 -1.45 -8.32 -23.03
C LYS A 50 -1.10 -9.38 -24.09
N LEU A 51 -1.99 -10.35 -24.30
CA LEU A 51 -1.96 -11.17 -25.51
C LEU A 51 -1.95 -10.18 -26.67
N GLU A 52 -0.87 -10.16 -27.45
CA GLU A 52 -0.95 -9.50 -28.75
C GLU A 52 -2.15 -10.13 -29.45
N LYS A 53 -3.13 -9.28 -29.78
CA LYS A 53 -4.26 -9.69 -30.63
C LYS A 53 -3.64 -10.09 -31.96
N ASP A 54 -3.33 -11.37 -32.10
CA ASP A 54 -3.04 -11.93 -33.40
C ASP A 54 -4.28 -11.68 -34.26
N LYS A 55 -4.04 -10.97 -35.35
CA LYS A 55 -5.05 -10.65 -36.36
C LYS A 55 -5.49 -11.96 -37.00
N GLY A 56 -6.55 -12.59 -36.48
CA GLY A 56 -7.17 -13.71 -37.16
C GLY A 56 -8.15 -14.48 -36.28
N GLY A 57 -9.43 -14.40 -36.60
CA GLY A 57 -10.45 -15.35 -36.13
C GLY A 57 -11.64 -14.68 -35.47
N GLU A 58 -12.75 -14.64 -36.19
CA GLU A 58 -14.08 -14.25 -35.73
C GLU A 58 -14.54 -15.11 -34.54
N GLY A 59 -15.21 -14.48 -33.55
CA GLY A 59 -16.03 -15.21 -32.58
C GLY A 59 -15.98 -14.65 -31.16
N GLY A 60 -17.03 -13.93 -30.75
CA GLY A 60 -17.30 -13.61 -29.35
C GLY A 60 -17.74 -12.17 -29.12
N SER A 61 -19.00 -11.88 -29.39
CA SER A 61 -19.70 -10.65 -29.01
C SER A 61 -19.70 -10.45 -27.49
N ASP A 62 -19.01 -9.40 -27.07
CA ASP A 62 -19.46 -8.36 -26.13
C ASP A 62 -20.45 -8.79 -25.03
N PHE A 63 -19.92 -8.97 -23.81
CA PHE A 63 -20.70 -8.93 -22.58
C PHE A 63 -20.27 -7.71 -21.75
N GLY A 64 -20.34 -6.53 -22.38
CA GLY A 64 -20.37 -5.23 -21.71
C GLY A 64 -21.80 -4.92 -21.29
N GLY A 65 -22.16 -5.27 -20.06
CA GLY A 65 -23.39 -4.76 -19.45
C GLY A 65 -23.19 -3.29 -19.10
N ASP A 66 -23.72 -2.41 -19.94
CA ASP A 66 -23.91 -1.00 -19.65
C ASP A 66 -24.79 -0.84 -18.39
N LEU A 67 -24.32 0.01 -17.49
CA LEU A 67 -25.06 0.55 -16.36
C LEU A 67 -26.07 1.58 -16.85
N ASP A 68 -27.35 1.33 -16.58
CA ASP A 68 -28.39 2.33 -16.33
C ASP A 68 -29.06 2.00 -14.98
#